data_AF-B2AMB7-F1
#
_entry.id   AF-B2AMB7-F1
#
_cell.length_a   1.000
_cell.length_b   1.000
_cell.length_c   1.000
_cell.angle_alpha   90.00
_cell.angle_beta   90.00
_cell.angle_gamma   90.00
#
_symmetry.space_group_name_H-M   'P 1'
#
loop_
_entity.id
_entity.type
_entity.pdbx_description
1 polymer ?
#
loop_
_entity_poly.entity_id
_entity_poly.type
_entity_poly.pdbx_seq_one_letter_code
_entity_poly.pdbx_strand_id
1 'polypeptide(L)'
;MLGLFGIICCSASKVVYGKYIWDPLEIASHWDGPSGRAGAFFYLNIRRGVIITTVIAGWVMQPWKIIHSAQSLLAFMAGLGIFLAPIAAMLSADYWVVQKQMYDIPGLYRAHGRYRFNKWGTNWRAAVAFLISVVPSIPGMAASVDPSIKGTIGDADKLYFMFYFWGYTSAFLVYIGLSYFFPAPETHIAATIYEDSDIISAAEGFDKGDSELGDEKKMGEKEVVSSV
;
A
#
# COMPACT_ATOMS: atom_id res chain seq x y z
N MET A 1 -1.65 5.98 1.03
CA MET A 1 -2.83 5.94 0.14
C MET A 1 -2.45 5.90 -1.33
N LEU A 2 -1.67 6.85 -1.87
CA LEU A 2 -1.23 6.83 -3.28
C LEU A 2 -0.50 5.54 -3.70
N GLY A 3 0.39 5.02 -2.84
CA GLY A 3 1.08 3.75 -3.11
C GLY A 3 0.16 2.52 -3.16
N LEU A 4 -0.89 2.47 -2.34
CA LEU A 4 -1.85 1.36 -2.33
C LEU A 4 -2.65 1.30 -3.64
N PHE A 5 -3.09 2.46 -4.15
CA PHE A 5 -3.83 2.52 -5.41
C PHE A 5 -2.95 2.18 -6.63
N GLY A 6 -1.67 2.56 -6.62
CA GLY A 6 -0.71 2.14 -7.64
C GLY A 6 -0.48 0.61 -7.65
N ILE A 7 -0.39 0.00 -6.46
CA ILE A 7 -0.23 -1.45 -6.29
C ILE A 7 -1.47 -2.21 -6.79
N ILE A 8 -2.67 -1.73 -6.45
CA ILE A 8 -3.94 -2.33 -6.91
C ILE A 8 -4.09 -2.25 -8.43
N CYS A 9 -3.69 -1.13 -9.04
CA CYS A 9 -3.74 -0.95 -10.49
C CYS A 9 -2.81 -1.93 -11.22
N CYS A 10 -1.55 -2.07 -10.77
CA CYS A 10 -0.60 -2.99 -11.39
C CYS A 10 -1.03 -4.46 -11.23
N SER A 11 -1.62 -4.81 -10.07
CA SER A 11 -2.16 -6.14 -9.82
C SER A 11 -3.29 -6.51 -10.79
N ALA A 12 -4.25 -5.60 -10.99
CA ALA A 12 -5.39 -5.83 -11.86
C ALA A 12 -4.97 -5.99 -13.34
N SER A 13 -3.99 -5.22 -13.79
CA SER A 13 -3.47 -5.32 -15.17
C SER A 13 -2.87 -6.68 -15.50
N LYS A 14 -2.18 -7.33 -14.54
CA LYS A 14 -1.64 -8.69 -14.73
C LYS A 14 -2.74 -9.71 -15.00
N VAL A 15 -3.86 -9.61 -14.28
CA VAL A 15 -4.98 -10.56 -14.39
C VAL A 15 -5.71 -10.42 -15.72
N VAL A 16 -5.78 -9.20 -16.27
CA VAL A 16 -6.54 -8.91 -17.50
C VAL A 16 -5.69 -9.05 -18.76
N TYR A 17 -4.43 -8.63 -18.73
CA TYR A 17 -3.58 -8.50 -19.92
C TYR A 17 -2.39 -9.48 -19.95
N GLY A 18 -2.16 -10.25 -18.87
CA GLY A 18 -1.06 -11.23 -18.80
C GLY A 18 0.35 -10.62 -18.77
N LYS A 19 0.47 -9.28 -18.85
CA LYS A 19 1.74 -8.54 -18.80
C LYS A 19 1.72 -7.47 -17.70
N TYR A 20 2.88 -7.21 -17.13
CA TYR A 20 3.07 -6.15 -16.13
C TYR A 20 3.23 -4.81 -16.84
N ILE A 21 2.12 -4.13 -17.10
CA ILE A 21 2.13 -2.78 -17.65
C ILE A 21 2.18 -1.79 -16.49
N TRP A 22 3.29 -1.05 -16.38
CA TRP A 22 3.49 -0.01 -15.36
C TRP A 22 3.06 1.38 -15.83
N ASP A 23 3.01 1.60 -17.15
CA ASP A 23 2.52 2.87 -17.72
C ASP A 23 0.98 2.85 -17.78
N PRO A 24 0.29 3.68 -16.97
CA PRO A 24 -1.17 3.74 -17.00
C PRO A 24 -1.73 4.17 -18.36
N LEU A 25 -0.93 4.82 -19.21
CA LEU A 25 -1.32 5.22 -20.56
C LEU A 25 -1.38 4.02 -21.52
N GLU A 26 -0.46 3.06 -21.37
CA GLU A 26 -0.37 1.86 -22.19
C GLU A 26 -1.46 0.82 -21.84
N ILE A 27 -1.92 0.81 -20.57
CA ILE A 27 -3.10 0.03 -20.17
C ILE A 27 -4.36 0.64 -20.80
N ALA A 28 -4.47 1.97 -20.81
CA ALA A 28 -5.64 2.68 -21.32
C ALA A 28 -5.80 2.54 -22.84
N SER A 29 -4.69 2.39 -23.59
CA SER A 29 -4.74 2.17 -25.05
C SER A 29 -5.28 0.80 -25.45
N HIS A 30 -5.27 -0.18 -24.55
CA HIS A 30 -5.85 -1.50 -24.80
C HIS A 30 -7.38 -1.56 -24.58
N TRP A 31 -7.99 -0.50 -24.03
CA TRP A 31 -9.41 -0.49 -23.63
C TRP A 31 -10.30 0.06 -24.75
N ASP A 32 -10.25 -0.55 -25.92
CA ASP A 32 -11.11 -0.19 -27.05
C ASP A 32 -12.40 -1.03 -27.07
N GLY A 33 -13.40 -0.57 -26.31
CA GLY A 33 -14.76 -1.10 -26.32
C GLY A 33 -15.72 -0.40 -25.36
N PRO A 34 -17.05 -0.58 -25.49
CA PRO A 34 -18.05 0.01 -24.59
C PRO A 34 -17.86 -0.40 -23.12
N SER A 35 -17.48 -1.66 -22.87
CA SER A 35 -17.15 -2.21 -21.54
C SER A 35 -15.80 -1.70 -21.02
N GLY A 36 -14.79 -1.55 -21.89
CA GLY A 36 -13.49 -0.95 -21.55
C GLY A 36 -13.62 0.53 -21.16
N ARG A 37 -14.48 1.28 -21.84
CA ARG A 37 -14.81 2.68 -21.50
C ARG A 37 -15.56 2.81 -20.16
N ALA A 38 -16.39 1.83 -19.80
CA ALA A 38 -17.02 1.75 -18.48
C ALA A 38 -16.00 1.35 -17.38
N GLY A 39 -15.06 0.45 -17.66
CA GLY A 39 -13.92 0.17 -16.78
C GLY A 39 -13.07 1.41 -16.53
N ALA A 40 -12.80 2.22 -17.57
CA ALA A 40 -12.07 3.49 -17.49
C ALA A 40 -12.80 4.51 -16.61
N PHE A 41 -14.13 4.48 -16.63
CA PHE A 41 -14.99 5.37 -15.86
C PHE A 41 -14.89 5.12 -14.34
N PHE A 42 -14.76 3.85 -13.91
CA PHE A 42 -14.74 3.47 -12.50
C PHE A 42 -13.35 3.26 -11.89
N TYR A 43 -12.35 2.83 -12.67
CA TYR A 43 -11.07 2.37 -12.10
C TYR A 43 -9.86 3.29 -12.35
N LEU A 44 -9.91 4.22 -13.33
CA LEU A 44 -8.69 4.94 -13.76
C LEU A 44 -8.83 6.43 -14.06
N ASN A 45 -9.91 7.10 -13.62
CA ASN A 45 -9.93 8.56 -13.73
C ASN A 45 -9.30 9.22 -12.49
N ILE A 46 -7.96 9.26 -12.44
CA ILE A 46 -7.18 10.09 -11.49
C ILE A 46 -7.79 11.50 -11.42
N ARG A 47 -8.21 12.04 -12.58
CA ARG A 47 -8.88 13.34 -12.67
C ARG A 47 -10.13 13.43 -11.80
N ARG A 48 -10.98 12.39 -11.76
CA ARG A 48 -12.18 12.38 -10.91
C ARG A 48 -11.86 12.13 -9.45
N GLY A 49 -10.89 11.27 -9.15
CA GLY A 49 -10.39 11.07 -7.79
C GLY A 49 -9.82 12.36 -7.19
N VAL A 50 -9.08 13.13 -7.99
CA VAL A 50 -8.57 14.46 -7.62
C VAL A 50 -9.73 15.43 -7.41
N ILE A 51 -10.72 15.49 -8.31
CA ILE A 51 -11.90 16.36 -8.11
C ILE A 51 -12.62 16.02 -6.80
N ILE A 52 -12.89 14.75 -6.53
CA ILE A 52 -13.54 14.31 -5.29
C ILE A 52 -12.69 14.69 -4.07
N THR A 53 -11.38 14.42 -4.11
CA THR A 53 -10.46 14.75 -3.00
C THR A 53 -10.39 16.26 -2.78
N THR A 54 -10.31 17.06 -3.83
CA THR A 54 -10.29 18.53 -3.76
C THR A 54 -11.58 19.09 -3.19
N VAL A 55 -12.73 18.58 -3.60
CA VAL A 55 -14.03 19.02 -3.05
C VAL A 55 -14.14 18.65 -1.57
N ILE A 56 -13.78 17.42 -1.20
CA ILE A 56 -13.88 16.96 0.19
C ILE A 56 -12.85 17.69 1.08
N ALA A 57 -11.57 17.65 0.75
CA ALA A 57 -10.50 18.23 1.56
C ALA A 57 -10.52 19.76 1.54
N GLY A 58 -10.85 20.36 0.39
CA GLY A 58 -10.85 21.81 0.21
C GLY A 58 -12.12 22.48 0.74
N TRP A 59 -13.29 21.88 0.53
CA TRP A 59 -14.57 22.51 0.89
C TRP A 59 -15.24 21.86 2.09
N VAL A 60 -15.44 20.54 2.07
CA VAL A 60 -16.22 19.82 3.09
C VAL A 60 -15.52 19.81 4.45
N MET A 61 -14.20 19.61 4.48
CA MET A 61 -13.41 19.61 5.72
C MET A 61 -13.25 21.00 6.35
N GLN A 62 -13.69 22.07 5.67
CA GLN A 62 -13.58 23.46 6.12
C GLN A 62 -12.21 23.80 6.76
N PRO A 63 -11.10 23.63 6.02
CA PRO A 63 -9.75 23.76 6.57
C PRO A 63 -9.47 25.14 7.18
N TRP A 64 -10.20 26.18 6.73
CA TRP A 64 -10.14 27.53 7.29
C TRP A 64 -10.45 27.59 8.79
N LYS A 65 -11.28 26.69 9.32
CA LYS A 65 -11.56 26.61 10.76
C LYS A 65 -10.34 26.17 11.57
N ILE A 66 -9.47 25.34 10.99
CA ILE A 66 -8.27 24.82 11.67
C ILE A 66 -7.17 25.90 11.70
N ILE A 67 -7.01 26.68 10.63
CA ILE A 67 -5.98 27.74 10.55
C ILE A 67 -6.36 29.04 11.27
N HIS A 68 -7.61 29.17 11.74
CA HIS A 68 -8.09 30.38 12.42
C HIS A 68 -7.31 30.69 13.72
N SER A 69 -6.67 29.69 14.33
CA SER A 69 -5.80 29.90 15.48
C SER A 69 -4.54 29.04 15.44
N ALA A 70 -3.45 29.53 16.01
CA ALA A 70 -2.22 28.75 16.17
C ALA A 70 -2.45 27.49 17.01
N GLN A 71 -3.33 27.56 18.01
CA GLN A 71 -3.62 26.44 18.90
C GLN A 71 -4.37 25.30 18.17
N SER A 72 -5.37 25.62 17.35
CA SER A 72 -6.10 24.62 16.56
C SER A 72 -5.21 23.96 15.50
N LEU A 73 -4.25 24.71 14.93
CA LEU A 73 -3.26 24.16 14.02
C LEU A 73 -2.33 23.16 14.73
N LEU A 74 -1.80 23.53 15.91
CA LEU A 74 -0.94 22.65 16.70
C LEU A 74 -1.67 21.37 17.13
N ALA A 75 -2.91 21.49 17.59
CA ALA A 75 -3.76 20.35 17.96
C ALA A 75 -3.99 19.41 16.76
N PHE A 76 -4.25 19.96 15.58
CA PHE A 76 -4.42 19.16 14.36
C PHE A 76 -3.14 18.42 13.95
N MET A 77 -1.99 19.10 13.94
CA MET A 77 -0.71 18.48 13.56
C MET A 77 -0.30 17.37 14.53
N ALA A 78 -0.44 17.60 15.84
CA ALA A 78 -0.17 16.57 16.85
C ALA A 78 -1.20 15.42 16.80
N GLY A 79 -2.47 15.72 16.54
CA GLY A 79 -3.51 14.72 16.27
C GLY A 79 -3.14 13.79 15.11
N LEU A 80 -2.69 14.32 13.98
CA LEU A 80 -2.17 13.50 12.87
C LEU A 80 -0.97 12.66 13.30
N GLY A 81 -0.06 13.23 14.08
CA GLY A 81 1.12 12.55 14.59
C GLY A 81 0.80 11.30 15.43
N ILE A 82 -0.27 11.33 16.24
CA ILE A 82 -0.73 10.19 17.07
C ILE A 82 -1.06 8.96 16.22
N PHE A 83 -1.63 9.15 15.03
CA PHE A 83 -1.98 8.04 14.14
C PHE A 83 -0.82 7.64 13.22
N LEU A 84 0.01 8.59 12.79
CA LEU A 84 1.11 8.32 11.87
C LEU A 84 2.30 7.64 12.56
N ALA A 85 2.63 8.02 13.80
CA ALA A 85 3.74 7.44 14.56
C ALA A 85 3.64 5.90 14.73
N PRO A 86 2.52 5.32 15.20
CA PRO A 86 2.38 3.87 15.34
C PRO A 86 2.36 3.14 13.99
N ILE A 87 1.85 3.76 12.91
CA ILE A 87 1.92 3.17 11.57
C ILE A 87 3.39 3.06 11.13
N ALA A 88 4.17 4.12 11.30
CA ALA A 88 5.59 4.11 10.97
C ALA A 88 6.36 3.06 11.80
N ALA A 89 6.04 2.93 13.09
CA ALA A 89 6.64 1.94 13.98
C ALA A 89 6.28 0.49 13.61
N MET A 90 5.05 0.22 13.20
CA MET A 90 4.67 -1.12 12.75
C MET A 90 5.36 -1.48 11.44
N LEU A 91 5.46 -0.54 10.49
CA LEU A 91 6.17 -0.77 9.23
C LEU A 91 7.66 -1.03 9.44
N SER A 92 8.30 -0.28 10.35
CA SER A 92 9.70 -0.50 10.71
C SER A 92 9.91 -1.85 11.42
N ALA A 93 9.04 -2.19 12.36
CA ALA A 93 9.09 -3.47 13.08
C ALA A 93 8.87 -4.66 12.14
N ASP A 94 7.89 -4.57 11.25
CA ASP A 94 7.58 -5.63 10.29
C ASP A 94 8.75 -5.87 9.35
N TYR A 95 9.30 -4.79 8.77
CA TYR A 95 10.36 -4.87 7.78
C TYR A 95 11.69 -5.35 8.37
N TRP A 96 12.16 -4.74 9.46
CA TRP A 96 13.50 -5.04 9.99
C TRP A 96 13.53 -6.20 10.97
N VAL A 97 12.51 -6.38 11.80
CA VAL A 97 12.56 -7.34 12.92
C VAL A 97 11.80 -8.61 12.62
N VAL A 98 10.54 -8.50 12.17
CA VAL A 98 9.66 -9.67 11.97
C VAL A 98 10.03 -10.42 10.68
N GLN A 99 10.13 -9.72 9.55
CA GLN A 99 10.40 -10.31 8.25
C GLN A 99 11.88 -10.26 7.84
N LYS A 100 12.72 -9.52 8.60
CA LYS A 100 14.17 -9.40 8.36
C LYS A 100 14.51 -9.07 6.89
N GLN A 101 13.76 -8.14 6.30
CA GLN A 101 13.89 -7.67 4.93
C GLN A 101 13.55 -8.69 3.82
N MET A 102 12.92 -9.82 4.16
CA MET A 102 12.57 -10.87 3.21
C MET A 102 11.09 -10.80 2.84
N TYR A 103 10.78 -10.31 1.64
CA TYR A 103 9.40 -10.17 1.13
C TYR A 103 9.17 -10.83 -0.23
N ASP A 104 7.99 -11.39 -0.42
CA ASP A 104 7.50 -11.94 -1.68
C ASP A 104 6.72 -10.84 -2.41
N ILE A 105 7.40 -10.15 -3.32
CA ILE A 105 6.83 -9.00 -4.03
C ILE A 105 5.61 -9.44 -4.83
N PRO A 106 5.66 -10.50 -5.68
CA PRO A 106 4.46 -11.01 -6.37
C PRO A 106 3.30 -11.35 -5.42
N GLY A 107 3.61 -11.91 -4.24
CA GLY A 107 2.63 -12.26 -3.21
C GLY A 107 1.84 -11.06 -2.67
N LEU A 108 2.42 -9.85 -2.64
CA LEU A 108 1.74 -8.63 -2.19
C LEU A 108 0.66 -8.15 -3.17
N TYR A 109 0.79 -8.49 -4.46
CA TYR A 109 -0.17 -8.11 -5.50
C TYR A 109 -1.29 -9.13 -5.66
N ARG A 110 -1.24 -10.29 -4.99
CA ARG A 110 -2.24 -11.36 -5.13
C ARG A 110 -3.28 -11.27 -4.02
N ALA A 111 -4.56 -11.20 -4.38
CA ALA A 111 -5.67 -11.17 -3.42
C ALA A 111 -5.75 -12.45 -2.55
N HIS A 112 -5.35 -13.59 -3.11
CA HIS A 112 -5.19 -14.87 -2.40
C HIS A 112 -3.71 -15.21 -2.20
N GLY A 113 -2.91 -14.21 -1.84
CA GLY A 113 -1.50 -14.35 -1.55
C GLY A 113 -1.21 -14.69 -0.09
N ARG A 114 0.07 -14.95 0.18
CA ARG A 114 0.67 -15.26 1.47
C ARG A 114 0.40 -14.21 2.56
N TYR A 115 0.18 -12.95 2.16
CA TYR A 115 -0.08 -11.81 3.06
C TYR A 115 -1.57 -11.59 3.39
N ARG A 116 -2.43 -12.57 3.09
CA ARG A 116 -3.86 -12.48 3.42
C ARG A 116 -4.14 -12.73 4.91
N PHE A 117 -3.27 -13.43 5.64
CA PHE A 117 -3.34 -13.79 7.07
C PHE A 117 -4.58 -14.61 7.50
N ASN A 118 -5.80 -14.16 7.19
CA ASN A 118 -7.06 -14.80 7.55
C ASN A 118 -8.07 -14.74 6.38
N LYS A 119 -9.27 -15.30 6.56
CA LYS A 119 -10.33 -15.29 5.53
C LYS A 119 -10.66 -13.88 5.02
N TRP A 120 -10.51 -12.88 5.89
CA TRP A 120 -10.84 -11.47 5.67
C TRP A 120 -9.67 -10.59 5.22
N GLY A 121 -8.45 -11.13 5.03
CA GLY A 121 -7.32 -10.31 4.58
C GLY A 121 -6.67 -9.45 5.66
N THR A 122 -6.91 -9.70 6.96
CA THR A 122 -6.57 -8.76 8.04
C THR A 122 -5.50 -9.29 8.99
N ASN A 123 -4.48 -8.48 9.27
CA ASN A 123 -3.51 -8.75 10.33
C ASN A 123 -4.00 -8.19 11.68
N TRP A 124 -4.56 -9.07 12.52
CA TRP A 124 -5.08 -8.68 13.83
C TRP A 124 -3.99 -8.18 14.79
N ARG A 125 -2.73 -8.62 14.62
CA ARG A 125 -1.59 -8.23 15.47
C ARG A 125 -1.27 -6.75 15.26
N ALA A 126 -1.28 -6.31 13.99
CA ALA A 126 -1.15 -4.91 13.64
C ALA A 126 -2.31 -4.06 14.18
N ALA A 127 -3.55 -4.57 14.10
CA ALA A 127 -4.71 -3.86 14.65
C ALA A 127 -4.59 -3.65 16.18
N VAL A 128 -4.19 -4.69 16.91
CA VAL A 128 -4.00 -4.60 18.37
C VAL A 128 -2.84 -3.66 18.73
N ALA A 129 -1.69 -3.77 18.04
CA ALA A 129 -0.56 -2.87 18.26
C ALA A 129 -0.94 -1.40 18.01
N PHE A 130 -1.71 -1.13 16.96
CA PHE A 130 -2.21 0.20 16.67
C PHE A 130 -3.15 0.73 17.76
N LEU A 131 -4.12 -0.07 18.21
CA LEU A 131 -5.08 0.33 19.23
C LEU A 131 -4.40 0.61 20.58
N ILE A 132 -3.47 -0.24 21.02
CA ILE A 132 -2.76 -0.06 22.29
C ILE A 132 -1.93 1.24 22.29
N SER A 133 -1.43 1.64 21.12
CA SER A 133 -0.63 2.85 20.96
C SER A 133 -1.49 4.11 20.93
N VAL A 134 -2.61 4.08 20.20
CA VAL A 134 -3.47 5.24 19.95
C VAL A 134 -4.39 5.53 21.13
N VAL A 135 -5.03 4.52 21.71
CA VAL A 135 -6.10 4.68 22.72
C VAL A 135 -5.66 5.53 23.93
N PRO A 136 -4.47 5.32 24.52
CA PRO A 136 -4.01 6.15 25.63
C PRO A 136 -3.77 7.63 25.27
N SER A 137 -3.56 7.93 24.00
CA SER A 137 -3.30 9.31 23.52
C SER A 137 -4.57 10.08 23.16
N ILE A 138 -5.71 9.39 22.99
CA ILE A 138 -7.00 10.01 22.61
C ILE A 138 -7.51 11.00 23.67
N PRO A 139 -7.48 10.70 24.99
CA PRO A 139 -7.98 11.65 26.00
C PRO A 139 -7.24 12.99 25.97
N GLY A 140 -5.90 12.98 25.88
CA GLY A 140 -5.12 14.20 25.77
C GLY A 140 -5.32 14.95 24.45
N MET A 141 -5.55 14.22 23.35
CA MET A 141 -5.96 14.83 22.07
C MET A 141 -7.32 15.51 22.18
N ALA A 142 -8.31 14.87 22.82
CA ALA A 142 -9.63 15.46 23.04
C ALA A 142 -9.53 16.75 23.87
N ALA A 143 -8.75 16.75 24.96
CA ALA A 143 -8.49 17.95 25.77
C ALA A 143 -7.84 19.10 25.00
N SER A 144 -7.05 18.78 23.96
CA SER A 144 -6.38 19.78 23.12
C SER A 144 -7.34 20.49 22.17
N VAL A 145 -8.46 19.86 21.83
CA VAL A 145 -9.50 20.40 20.93
C VAL A 145 -10.63 21.06 21.72
N ASP A 146 -11.03 20.45 22.84
CA ASP A 146 -12.04 20.97 23.75
C ASP A 146 -11.43 21.16 25.17
N PRO A 147 -11.09 22.40 25.55
CA PRO A 147 -10.55 22.67 26.87
C PRO A 147 -11.52 22.39 28.03
N SER A 148 -12.83 22.26 27.78
CA SER A 148 -13.84 22.05 28.83
C SER A 148 -13.69 20.70 29.53
N ILE A 149 -13.16 19.70 28.83
CA ILE A 149 -12.96 18.34 29.36
C ILE A 149 -11.62 18.15 30.06
N LYS A 150 -10.74 19.17 30.05
CA LYS A 150 -9.38 19.08 30.63
C LYS A 150 -9.39 18.70 32.12
N GLY A 151 -10.43 19.10 32.86
CA GLY A 151 -10.57 18.78 34.29
C GLY A 151 -10.91 17.31 34.60
N THR A 152 -11.39 16.55 33.63
CA THR A 152 -11.91 15.17 33.82
C THR A 152 -10.89 14.09 33.46
N ILE A 153 -9.82 14.47 32.76
CA ILE A 153 -8.93 13.54 32.04
C ILE A 153 -7.72 13.11 32.87
N GLY A 154 -7.45 13.78 34.00
CA GLY A 154 -6.30 13.49 34.86
C GLY A 154 -4.96 13.72 34.15
N ASP A 155 -3.95 12.89 34.48
CA ASP A 155 -2.57 12.98 33.95
C ASP A 155 -2.39 12.52 32.49
N ALA A 156 -3.46 12.15 31.79
CA ALA A 156 -3.37 11.69 30.39
C ALA A 156 -3.00 12.83 29.41
N ASP A 157 -2.95 14.07 29.86
CA ASP A 157 -2.43 15.21 29.10
C ASP A 157 -0.91 15.09 28.84
N LYS A 158 -0.14 14.52 29.77
CA LYS A 158 1.31 14.30 29.63
C LYS A 158 1.65 13.30 28.53
N LEU A 159 0.82 12.27 28.36
CA LEU A 159 0.94 11.26 27.31
C LEU A 159 0.80 11.87 25.91
N TYR A 160 -0.06 12.88 25.77
CA TYR A 160 -0.23 13.61 24.52
C TYR A 160 1.02 14.42 24.15
N PHE A 161 1.70 15.06 25.10
CA PHE A 161 2.97 15.75 24.81
C PHE A 161 4.08 14.79 24.36
N MET A 162 4.04 13.54 24.81
CA MET A 162 4.98 12.49 24.43
C MET A 162 4.42 11.52 23.38
N PHE A 163 3.39 11.93 22.62
CA PHE A 163 2.67 11.03 21.71
C PHE A 163 3.57 10.25 20.76
N TYR A 164 4.65 10.88 20.29
CA TYR A 164 5.56 10.26 19.34
C TYR A 164 6.36 9.14 19.99
N PHE A 165 6.93 9.39 21.17
CA PHE A 165 7.71 8.40 21.89
C PHE A 165 6.84 7.23 22.34
N TRP A 166 5.70 7.51 22.96
CA TRP A 166 4.76 6.46 23.37
C TRP A 166 4.23 5.70 22.16
N GLY A 167 3.66 6.40 21.17
CA GLY A 167 3.04 5.79 20.00
C GLY A 167 4.01 4.96 19.15
N TYR A 168 5.26 5.40 19.01
CA TYR A 168 6.27 4.63 18.28
C TYR A 168 6.73 3.40 19.07
N THR A 169 7.15 3.58 20.33
CA THR A 169 7.73 2.49 21.12
C THR A 169 6.70 1.42 21.49
N SER A 170 5.49 1.81 21.88
CA SER A 170 4.42 0.87 22.20
C SER A 170 4.01 0.03 20.99
N ALA A 171 3.78 0.66 19.82
CA ALA A 171 3.46 -0.04 18.59
C ALA A 171 4.56 -1.01 18.17
N PHE A 172 5.82 -0.56 18.21
CA PHE A 172 6.99 -1.36 17.82
C PHE A 172 7.11 -2.61 18.69
N LEU A 173 7.10 -2.44 20.02
CA LEU A 173 7.27 -3.54 20.98
C LEU A 173 6.07 -4.50 20.99
N VAL A 174 4.85 -3.99 20.95
CA VAL A 174 3.64 -4.82 20.93
C VAL A 174 3.55 -5.61 19.64
N TYR A 175 3.82 -4.99 18.48
CA TYR A 175 3.80 -5.68 17.20
C TYR A 175 4.84 -6.80 17.14
N ILE A 176 6.06 -6.53 17.61
CA ILE A 176 7.11 -7.53 17.75
C ILE A 176 6.65 -8.65 18.68
N GLY A 177 6.24 -8.33 19.90
CA GLY A 177 5.80 -9.31 20.90
C GLY A 177 4.70 -10.22 20.34
N LEU A 178 3.64 -9.65 19.76
CA LEU A 178 2.56 -10.42 19.17
C LEU A 178 3.03 -11.27 17.99
N SER A 179 3.95 -10.78 17.16
CA SER A 179 4.48 -11.52 16.01
C SER A 179 5.45 -12.63 16.41
N TYR A 180 6.14 -12.51 17.54
CA TYR A 180 7.00 -13.57 18.09
C TYR A 180 6.19 -14.64 18.84
N PHE A 181 5.22 -14.26 19.67
CA PHE A 181 4.39 -15.21 20.42
C PHE A 181 3.37 -15.93 19.55
N PHE A 182 2.83 -15.23 18.55
CA PHE A 182 1.90 -15.78 17.57
C PHE A 182 2.49 -15.54 16.19
N PRO A 183 3.45 -16.35 15.71
CA PRO A 183 4.02 -16.16 14.37
C PRO A 183 3.00 -16.45 13.27
N ALA A 184 3.20 -15.88 12.08
CA ALA A 184 2.47 -16.27 10.86
C ALA A 184 3.46 -17.00 9.95
N PRO A 185 3.62 -18.33 10.09
CA PRO A 185 4.65 -19.10 9.39
C PRO A 185 4.58 -18.91 7.88
N GLU A 186 3.37 -18.79 7.34
CA GLU A 186 3.14 -18.58 5.92
C GLU A 186 3.88 -17.36 5.38
N THR A 187 3.97 -16.27 6.16
CA THR A 187 4.59 -15.01 5.70
C THR A 187 6.11 -15.03 5.63
N HIS A 188 6.77 -15.95 6.35
CA HIS A 188 8.21 -16.01 6.40
C HIS A 188 8.77 -16.74 5.18
N ILE A 189 9.73 -16.12 4.50
CA ILE A 189 10.46 -16.67 3.36
C ILE A 189 11.95 -16.62 3.62
N ALA A 190 12.72 -17.51 2.98
CA ALA A 190 14.17 -17.61 3.16
C ALA A 190 14.97 -16.54 2.38
N ALA A 191 14.36 -15.96 1.33
CA ALA A 191 14.94 -14.90 0.52
C ALA A 191 13.84 -14.07 -0.13
N THR A 192 14.12 -12.79 -0.41
CA THR A 192 13.21 -11.88 -1.12
C THR A 192 12.96 -12.38 -2.54
N ILE A 193 11.69 -12.49 -2.93
CA ILE A 193 11.28 -12.87 -4.28
C ILE A 193 10.87 -11.59 -5.01
N TYR A 194 11.65 -11.20 -6.02
CA TYR A 194 11.38 -9.99 -6.80
C TYR A 194 10.39 -10.24 -7.93
N GLU A 195 10.48 -11.41 -8.57
CA GLU A 195 9.71 -11.77 -9.76
C GLU A 195 9.20 -13.21 -9.65
N ASP A 196 8.06 -13.50 -10.31
CA ASP A 196 7.58 -14.89 -10.43
C ASP A 196 8.52 -15.67 -11.35
N SER A 197 8.93 -16.87 -10.94
CA SER A 197 9.65 -17.84 -11.79
C SER A 197 8.90 -18.14 -13.10
N ASP A 198 7.57 -18.00 -13.09
CA ASP A 198 6.71 -18.16 -14.27
C ASP A 198 6.99 -17.10 -15.35
N ILE A 199 7.47 -15.90 -14.97
CA ILE A 199 7.83 -14.82 -15.89
C ILE A 199 9.17 -15.10 -16.57
N ILE A 200 10.15 -15.65 -15.84
CA ILE A 200 11.45 -16.06 -16.41
C ILE A 200 11.21 -17.10 -17.50
N SER A 201 10.36 -18.09 -17.20
CA SER A 201 9.99 -19.17 -18.12
C SER A 201 9.27 -18.66 -19.38
N ALA A 202 8.37 -17.68 -19.23
CA ALA A 202 7.63 -17.08 -20.33
C ALA A 202 8.48 -16.11 -21.16
N ALA A 203 9.42 -15.37 -20.54
CA ALA A 203 10.36 -14.49 -21.22
C ALA A 203 11.41 -15.29 -22.01
N GLU A 204 11.94 -16.38 -21.44
CA GLU A 204 12.83 -17.32 -22.14
C GLU A 204 12.13 -18.04 -23.30
N GLY A 205 10.83 -18.34 -23.15
CA GLY A 205 10.00 -18.89 -24.22
C GLY A 205 9.74 -17.88 -25.35
N PHE A 206 9.55 -16.60 -25.02
CA PHE A 206 9.41 -15.52 -26.01
C PHE A 206 10.72 -15.26 -26.76
N ASP A 207 11.86 -15.22 -26.06
CA ASP A 207 13.17 -15.01 -26.67
C ASP A 207 13.55 -16.15 -27.62
N LYS A 208 13.22 -17.41 -27.26
CA LYS A 208 13.34 -18.56 -28.17
C LYS A 208 12.40 -18.47 -29.37
N GLY A 209 11.13 -18.11 -29.17
CA GLY A 209 10.15 -18.00 -30.25
C GLY A 209 10.51 -16.92 -31.29
N ASP A 210 11.04 -15.78 -30.85
CA ASP A 210 11.51 -14.71 -31.76
C ASP A 210 12.81 -15.09 -32.49
N SER A 211 13.68 -15.90 -31.86
CA SER A 211 14.88 -16.43 -32.50
C SER A 211 14.57 -17.46 -33.59
N GLU A 212 13.59 -18.34 -33.38
CA GLU A 212 13.14 -19.35 -34.36
C GLU A 212 12.41 -18.69 -35.54
N LEU A 213 11.58 -17.67 -35.31
CA LEU A 213 10.91 -16.91 -36.37
C LEU A 213 11.90 -16.11 -37.24
N GLY A 214 13.02 -15.67 -36.65
CA GLY A 214 14.09 -14.96 -37.35
C GLY A 214 14.89 -15.87 -38.29
N ASP A 215 15.09 -17.13 -37.91
CA ASP A 215 15.80 -18.12 -38.71
C ASP A 215 14.93 -18.69 -39.85
N GLU A 216 13.62 -18.90 -39.63
CA GLU A 216 12.68 -19.31 -40.70
C GLU A 216 12.57 -18.26 -41.81
N LYS A 217 12.53 -16.96 -41.46
CA LYS A 217 12.48 -15.88 -42.46
C LYS A 217 13.75 -15.80 -43.29
N LYS A 218 14.93 -16.01 -42.68
CA LYS A 218 16.22 -16.03 -43.41
C LYS A 218 16.35 -17.25 -44.32
N MET A 219 15.71 -18.37 -43.99
CA MET A 219 15.72 -19.57 -44.81
C MET A 219 14.79 -19.43 -46.02
N GLY A 220 13.58 -18.88 -45.82
CA GLY A 220 12.65 -18.59 -46.91
C GLY A 220 13.17 -17.51 -47.89
N GLU A 221 13.87 -16.49 -47.39
CA GLU A 221 14.47 -15.45 -48.26
C GLU A 221 15.61 -16.01 -49.14
N LYS A 222 16.38 -17.00 -48.64
CA LYS A 222 17.42 -17.69 -49.43
C LYS A 222 16.85 -18.62 -50.50
N GLU A 223 15.74 -19.30 -50.24
CA GLU A 223 15.08 -20.14 -51.25
C GLU A 223 14.47 -19.30 -52.39
N VAL A 224 13.86 -18.16 -52.07
CA VAL A 224 13.29 -17.27 -53.09
C VAL A 224 14.37 -16.67 -53.98
N VAL A 225 15.51 -16.24 -53.42
CA VAL A 225 16.63 -15.67 -54.19
C VAL A 225 17.38 -16.71 -55.03
N SER A 226 17.34 -17.99 -54.66
CA SER A 226 17.94 -19.09 -55.44
C SER A 226 17.06 -19.57 -56.62
N SER A 227 15.83 -19.06 -56.74
CA SER A 227 14.84 -19.51 -57.73
C SER A 227 14.52 -18.48 -58.82
N VAL A 228 15.33 -17.42 -58.93
CA VAL A 228 15.28 -16.40 -60.00
C VAL A 228 16.54 -16.47 -60.86
#